data_AF-A0A7X3H8B1-F1
#
_entry.id   AF-A0A7X3H8B1-F1
#
_cell.length_a   1.000
_cell.length_b   1.000
_cell.length_c   1.000
_cell.angle_alpha   90.00
_cell.angle_beta   90.00
_cell.angle_gamma   90.00
#
_symmetry.space_group_name_H-M   'P 1'
#
loop_
_entity.id
_entity.type
_entity.pdbx_description
1 polymer ?
#
loop_
_entity_poly.entity_id
_entity_poly.type
_entity_poly.pdbx_seq_one_letter_code
_entity_poly.pdbx_strand_id
1 'polypeptide(L)'
;MKVAKPTPRDIEASDELHRILDSIDARFGGPWSDPEYPESLNEAMAGDAFDSSNIQHLGALYNELARLLRTAPNFYGRVLMGMCHVILNPENKLMDPNLDYLELHPELRGLLNNLAPTP
;
A
#
# COMPACT_ATOMS: atom_id res chain seq x y z
N MET A 1 13.76 6.23 -14.91
CA MET A 1 14.06 5.67 -13.58
C MET A 1 13.55 4.24 -13.56
N LYS A 2 14.32 3.28 -13.05
CA LYS A 2 13.89 1.88 -12.87
C LYS A 2 13.57 1.67 -11.39
N VAL A 3 12.49 0.97 -11.08
CA VAL A 3 12.05 0.68 -9.70
C VAL A 3 12.21 -0.82 -9.47
N ALA A 4 12.86 -1.23 -8.39
CA ALA A 4 13.01 -2.65 -8.06
C ALA A 4 11.64 -3.31 -7.81
N LYS A 5 11.54 -4.61 -8.11
CA LYS A 5 10.41 -5.42 -7.66
C LYS A 5 10.48 -5.63 -6.15
N PRO A 6 9.33 -5.75 -5.46
CA PRO A 6 9.31 -6.21 -4.09
C PRO A 6 9.87 -7.64 -4.02
N THR A 7 10.62 -7.91 -2.96
CA THR A 7 11.07 -9.25 -2.60
C THR A 7 9.89 -10.08 -2.08
N PRO A 8 10.02 -11.43 -2.00
CA PRO A 8 9.01 -12.26 -1.34
C PRO A 8 8.68 -11.79 0.08
N ARG A 9 9.68 -11.31 0.83
CA ARG A 9 9.49 -10.78 2.19
C ARG A 9 8.65 -9.50 2.20
N ASP A 10 8.81 -8.63 1.20
CA ASP A 10 8.01 -7.42 1.07
C ASP A 10 6.54 -7.76 0.78
N ILE A 11 6.30 -8.81 -0.04
CA ILE A 11 4.94 -9.31 -0.33
C ILE A 11 4.30 -9.91 0.92
N GLU A 12 5.03 -10.72 1.69
CA GLU A 12 4.52 -11.29 2.95
C GLU A 12 4.16 -10.20 3.97
N ALA A 13 5.03 -9.19 4.15
CA ALA A 13 4.76 -8.07 5.04
C ALA A 13 3.56 -7.22 4.56
N SER A 14 3.42 -7.06 3.24
CA SER A 14 2.26 -6.41 2.63
C SER A 14 0.96 -7.16 2.91
N ASP A 15 0.97 -8.49 2.83
CA ASP A 15 -0.19 -9.33 3.14
C ASP A 15 -0.59 -9.24 4.62
N GLU A 16 0.40 -9.21 5.53
CA GLU A 16 0.16 -9.03 6.96
C GLU A 16 -0.45 -7.66 7.25
N LEU A 17 0.12 -6.59 6.70
CA LEU A 17 -0.42 -5.24 6.84
C LEU A 17 -1.83 -5.13 6.24
N HIS A 18 -2.08 -5.76 5.10
CA HIS A 18 -3.41 -5.82 4.49
C HIS A 18 -4.44 -6.40 5.46
N ARG A 19 -4.14 -7.53 6.13
CA ARG A 19 -5.04 -8.16 7.11
C ARG A 19 -5.30 -7.27 8.33
N ILE A 20 -4.28 -6.56 8.80
CA ILE A 20 -4.42 -5.61 9.92
C ILE A 20 -5.39 -4.49 9.53
N LEU A 21 -5.16 -3.86 8.37
CA LEU A 21 -6.00 -2.77 7.90
C LEU A 21 -7.42 -3.24 7.59
N ASP A 22 -7.59 -4.44 7.04
CA ASP A 22 -8.90 -5.04 6.80
C ASP A 22 -9.68 -5.29 8.10
N SER A 23 -8.99 -5.76 9.14
CA SER A 23 -9.58 -5.93 10.47
C SER A 23 -10.09 -4.62 11.07
N ILE A 24 -9.42 -3.50 10.75
CA ILE A 24 -9.80 -2.15 11.19
C ILE A 24 -10.92 -1.58 10.30
N ASP A 25 -10.88 -1.83 8.99
CA ASP A 25 -11.84 -1.30 8.00
C ASP A 25 -13.19 -2.02 8.02
N ALA A 26 -13.28 -3.23 8.60
CA ALA A 26 -14.43 -4.15 8.58
C ALA A 26 -15.79 -3.57 9.02
N ARG A 27 -15.87 -2.30 9.47
CA ARG A 27 -17.11 -1.59 9.79
C ARG A 27 -17.28 -0.33 8.93
N PHE A 28 -18.03 -0.44 7.83
CA PHE A 28 -18.58 0.70 7.08
C PHE A 28 -17.56 1.81 6.74
N GLY A 29 -16.35 1.44 6.31
CA GLY A 29 -15.29 2.39 5.94
C GLY A 29 -14.43 2.83 7.12
N GLY A 30 -14.18 1.93 8.07
CA GLY A 30 -13.29 2.17 9.20
C GLY A 30 -13.92 2.91 10.40
N PRO A 31 -13.19 2.94 11.53
CA PRO A 31 -13.67 3.51 12.76
C PRO A 31 -13.73 5.05 12.73
N TRP A 32 -14.37 5.65 13.73
CA TRP A 32 -14.34 7.10 13.93
C TRP A 32 -13.10 7.51 14.73
N SER A 33 -12.59 8.70 14.46
CA SER A 33 -11.54 9.32 15.27
C SER A 33 -12.05 9.56 16.69
N ASP A 34 -11.17 9.40 17.66
CA ASP A 34 -11.39 9.69 19.05
C ASP A 34 -10.91 11.12 19.37
N PRO A 35 -11.82 12.03 19.78
CA PRO A 35 -11.49 13.42 20.04
C PRO A 35 -10.58 13.63 21.26
N GLU A 36 -10.34 12.62 22.09
CA GLU A 36 -9.41 12.70 23.22
C GLU A 36 -7.93 12.66 22.80
N TYR A 37 -7.65 12.27 21.55
CA TYR A 37 -6.29 12.13 21.04
C TYR A 37 -6.01 13.08 19.86
N PRO A 38 -4.73 13.40 19.58
CA PRO A 38 -4.36 14.23 18.44
C PRO A 38 -4.82 13.64 17.10
N GLU A 39 -5.10 14.49 16.11
CA GLU A 39 -5.50 14.03 14.77
C GLU A 39 -4.32 13.59 13.90
N SER A 40 -3.13 14.13 14.16
CA SER A 40 -1.91 13.79 13.42
C SER A 40 -0.84 13.17 14.31
N LEU A 41 -0.28 12.06 13.85
CA LEU A 41 0.83 11.37 14.50
C LEU A 41 2.11 12.22 14.45
N ASN A 42 2.38 12.90 13.33
CA ASN A 42 3.55 13.77 13.21
C ASN A 42 3.49 14.94 14.18
N GLU A 43 2.31 15.51 14.40
CA GLU A 43 2.11 16.56 15.40
C GLU A 43 2.26 16.01 16.83
N ALA A 44 1.68 14.83 17.10
CA ALA A 44 1.80 14.18 18.40
C ALA A 44 3.26 13.85 18.78
N MET A 45 4.07 13.46 17.80
CA MET A 45 5.50 13.19 18.00
C MET A 45 6.34 14.46 18.16
N ALA A 46 5.85 15.63 17.73
CA ALA A 46 6.55 16.92 17.84
C ALA A 46 8.01 16.91 17.33
N GLY A 47 8.34 16.03 16.37
CA GLY A 47 9.69 15.86 15.82
C GLY A 47 10.53 14.76 16.49
N ASP A 48 10.01 14.11 17.52
CA ASP A 48 10.62 12.93 18.15
C ASP A 48 10.27 11.63 17.41
N ALA A 49 10.87 10.52 17.83
CA ALA A 49 10.53 9.20 17.34
C ALA A 49 9.19 8.70 17.91
N PHE A 50 8.54 7.78 17.19
CA PHE A 50 7.37 7.09 17.70
C PHE A 50 7.70 6.34 19.00
N ASP A 51 6.80 6.47 19.99
CA ASP A 51 6.94 5.85 21.31
C ASP A 51 5.67 5.03 21.57
N SER A 52 5.81 3.71 21.51
CA SER A 52 4.71 2.78 21.71
C SER A 52 4.21 2.71 23.16
N SER A 53 4.90 3.36 24.10
CA SER A 53 4.45 3.50 25.50
C SER A 53 3.71 4.82 25.74
N ASN A 54 3.81 5.78 24.82
CA ASN A 54 3.08 7.03 24.89
C ASN A 54 1.67 6.86 24.32
N ILE A 55 0.66 6.96 25.19
CA ILE A 55 -0.75 6.83 24.81
C ILE A 55 -1.19 7.89 23.78
N GLN A 56 -0.57 9.08 23.79
CA GLN A 56 -0.88 10.14 22.83
C GLN A 56 -0.41 9.76 21.42
N HIS A 57 0.75 9.10 21.29
CA HIS A 57 1.24 8.61 20.00
C HIS A 57 0.35 7.48 19.47
N LEU A 58 -0.05 6.55 20.33
CA LEU A 58 -0.95 5.46 19.94
C LEU A 58 -2.34 5.96 19.52
N GLY A 59 -2.91 6.90 20.27
CA GLY A 59 -4.19 7.52 19.94
C GLY A 59 -4.14 8.30 18.63
N ALA A 60 -3.05 9.05 18.40
CA ALA A 60 -2.85 9.77 17.14
C ALA A 60 -2.68 8.83 15.93
N LEU A 61 -1.95 7.72 16.08
CA LEU A 61 -1.84 6.69 15.06
C LEU A 61 -3.22 6.11 14.70
N TYR A 62 -4.03 5.80 15.72
CA TYR A 62 -5.40 5.33 15.51
C TYR A 62 -6.25 6.36 14.75
N ASN A 63 -6.19 7.65 15.14
CA ASN A 63 -6.95 8.72 14.49
C ASN A 63 -6.55 8.92 13.03
N GLU A 64 -5.25 8.85 12.70
CA GLU A 64 -4.81 8.91 11.31
C GLU A 64 -5.31 7.72 10.48
N LEU A 65 -5.24 6.50 11.02
CA LEU A 65 -5.77 5.31 10.35
C LEU A 65 -7.28 5.42 10.13
N ALA A 66 -8.03 5.83 11.15
CA ALA A 66 -9.48 6.07 11.06
C ALA A 66 -9.80 7.08 9.94
N ARG A 67 -9.10 8.21 9.91
CA ARG A 67 -9.26 9.23 8.86
C ARG A 67 -8.96 8.67 7.46
N LEU A 68 -7.86 7.92 7.30
CA LEU A 68 -7.48 7.34 6.00
C LEU A 68 -8.53 6.35 5.49
N LEU A 69 -8.98 5.42 6.35
CA LEU A 69 -9.96 4.39 5.99
C LEU A 69 -11.32 5.01 5.64
N ARG A 70 -11.76 6.04 6.37
CA ARG A 70 -13.01 6.76 6.08
C ARG A 70 -12.94 7.59 4.81
N THR A 71 -11.79 8.21 4.55
CA THR A 71 -11.59 9.06 3.36
C THR A 71 -11.51 8.22 2.09
N ALA A 72 -10.84 7.07 2.16
CA ALA A 72 -10.64 6.18 1.02
C ALA A 72 -10.83 4.71 1.42
N PRO A 73 -12.09 4.24 1.55
CA PRO A 73 -12.38 2.87 1.96
C PRO A 73 -11.67 1.83 1.08
N ASN A 74 -11.09 0.80 1.71
CA ASN A 74 -10.35 -0.26 1.04
C ASN A 74 -9.21 0.22 0.10
N PHE A 75 -8.59 1.38 0.36
CA PHE A 75 -7.45 1.83 -0.45
C PHE A 75 -6.28 0.84 -0.39
N TYR A 76 -6.04 0.28 0.80
CA TYR A 76 -4.96 -0.66 1.05
C TYR A 76 -5.14 -1.95 0.24
N GLY A 77 -6.36 -2.47 0.08
CA GLY A 77 -6.60 -3.61 -0.82
C GLY A 77 -6.26 -3.28 -2.27
N ARG A 78 -6.68 -2.11 -2.76
CA ARG A 78 -6.38 -1.71 -4.15
C ARG A 78 -4.88 -1.47 -4.39
N VAL A 79 -4.18 -0.88 -3.43
CA VAL A 79 -2.76 -0.54 -3.58
C VAL A 79 -1.87 -1.75 -3.30
N LEU A 80 -2.01 -2.37 -2.13
CA LEU A 80 -1.15 -3.48 -1.69
C LEU A 80 -1.44 -4.75 -2.51
N MET A 81 -2.70 -5.19 -2.55
CA MET A 81 -3.05 -6.41 -3.28
C MET A 81 -3.01 -6.20 -4.79
N GLY A 82 -3.42 -5.02 -5.27
CA GLY A 82 -3.31 -4.69 -6.68
C GLY A 82 -1.86 -4.76 -7.16
N MET A 83 -0.91 -4.19 -6.41
CA MET A 83 0.50 -4.28 -6.80
C MET A 83 1.04 -5.72 -6.69
N CYS A 84 0.90 -6.34 -5.52
CA CYS A 84 1.57 -7.62 -5.24
C CYS A 84 0.93 -8.82 -5.96
N HIS A 85 -0.40 -8.84 -6.07
CA HIS A 85 -1.14 -10.03 -6.54
C HIS A 85 -1.81 -9.85 -7.90
N VAL A 86 -1.83 -8.62 -8.44
CA VAL A 86 -2.32 -8.39 -9.80
C VAL A 86 -1.19 -7.97 -10.72
N ILE A 87 -0.51 -6.85 -10.45
CA ILE A 87 0.56 -6.34 -11.32
C ILE A 87 1.75 -7.29 -11.36
N LEU A 88 2.17 -7.80 -10.20
CA LEU A 88 3.35 -8.66 -10.11
C LEU A 88 3.07 -10.16 -10.24
N ASN A 89 1.80 -10.56 -10.29
CA ASN A 89 1.46 -11.94 -10.53
C ASN A 89 1.91 -12.35 -11.96
N PRO A 90 2.86 -13.30 -12.10
CA PRO A 90 3.39 -13.70 -13.39
C PRO A 90 2.32 -14.23 -14.36
N GLU A 91 1.25 -14.80 -13.84
CA GLU A 91 0.15 -15.34 -14.65
C GLU A 91 -0.61 -14.25 -15.41
N ASN A 92 -0.63 -13.02 -14.88
CA ASN A 92 -1.27 -11.88 -15.56
C ASN A 92 -0.41 -11.29 -16.68
N LYS A 93 0.87 -11.70 -16.79
CA LYS A 93 1.81 -11.27 -17.85
C LYS A 93 1.89 -9.75 -18.03
N LEU A 94 1.77 -8.99 -16.94
CA LEU A 94 1.88 -7.53 -16.96
C LEU A 94 3.34 -7.07 -16.91
N MET A 95 4.13 -7.73 -16.06
CA MET A 95 5.54 -7.41 -15.82
C MET A 95 6.44 -8.55 -16.30
N ASP A 96 7.63 -8.23 -16.80
CA ASP A 96 8.63 -9.23 -17.22
C ASP A 96 9.12 -10.03 -16.02
N PRO A 97 8.87 -11.35 -15.92
CA PRO A 97 9.23 -12.14 -14.74
C PRO A 97 10.74 -12.30 -14.55
N ASN A 98 11.54 -12.10 -15.60
CA ASN A 98 12.98 -12.37 -15.58
C ASN A 98 13.84 -11.19 -15.10
N LEU A 99 13.23 -10.02 -14.91
CA LEU A 99 13.90 -8.82 -14.44
C LEU A 99 13.63 -8.60 -12.94
N ASP A 100 14.58 -8.03 -12.23
CA ASP A 100 14.48 -7.66 -10.81
C ASP A 100 13.89 -6.26 -10.59
N TYR A 101 13.49 -5.58 -11.67
CA TYR A 101 12.83 -4.29 -11.66
C TYR A 101 11.51 -4.31 -12.43
N LEU A 102 10.68 -3.29 -12.18
CA LEU A 102 9.40 -3.08 -12.84
C LEU A 102 9.64 -2.70 -14.30
N GLU A 103 9.34 -3.63 -15.20
CA GLU A 103 9.41 -3.48 -16.64
C GLU A 103 8.30 -4.31 -17.32
N LEU A 104 7.74 -3.81 -18.42
CA LEU A 104 6.62 -4.45 -19.11
C LEU A 104 7.00 -5.84 -19.62
N HIS A 105 6.06 -6.78 -19.53
CA HIS A 105 6.22 -8.12 -20.10
C HIS A 105 6.58 -8.05 -21.60
N PRO A 106 7.50 -8.89 -22.11
CA PRO A 106 7.93 -8.85 -23.52
C PRO A 106 6.78 -8.95 -24.52
N GLU A 107 5.76 -9.77 -24.22
CA GLU A 107 4.56 -9.88 -25.07
C GLU A 107 3.82 -8.54 -25.19
N LEU A 108 3.60 -7.84 -24.08
CA LEU A 108 2.92 -6.54 -24.07
C LEU A 108 3.75 -5.47 -24.79
N ARG A 109 5.07 -5.45 -24.56
CA ARG A 109 5.97 -4.53 -25.27
C ARG A 109 5.91 -4.77 -26.79
N GLY A 110 5.91 -6.04 -27.22
CA GLY A 110 5.78 -6.42 -28.62
C GLY A 110 4.47 -5.93 -29.24
N LEU A 111 3.35 -6.11 -28.54
CA LEU A 111 2.04 -5.62 -28.97
C LEU A 111 2.02 -4.09 -29.12
N LEU A 112 2.56 -3.36 -28.14
CA LEU A 112 2.62 -1.90 -28.19
C LEU A 112 3.46 -1.38 -29.37
N ASN A 113 4.61 -2.01 -29.62
CA ASN A 113 5.46 -1.66 -30.76
C ASN A 113 4.77 -1.89 -32.11
N ASN A 114 3.89 -2.90 -32.20
CA ASN A 114 3.12 -3.17 -33.42
C ASN A 114 1.96 -2.18 -33.62
N LEU A 115 1.40 -1.63 -32.54
CA LEU A 115 0.29 -0.66 -32.59
C LEU A 115 0.76 0.76 -32.84
N ALA A 116 1.97 1.11 -32.42
CA ALA A 116 2.62 2.38 -32.69
C ALA A 116 4.06 2.11 -33.11
N PRO A 117 4.32 1.73 -34.38
CA PRO A 117 5.66 1.52 -34.86
C PRO A 117 6.46 2.79 -34.61
N THR A 118 7.47 2.68 -33.75
CA THR A 118 8.43 3.76 -33.55
C THR A 118 9.14 3.97 -34.90
N PRO A 119 9.30 5.21 -35.38
CA PRO A 119 9.92 5.48 -36.67
C PRO A 119 11.38 5.00 -36.74
#